data_AF-T1H2X1-F1
#
_entry.id   AF-T1H2X1-F1
#
_cell.length_a   1.000
_cell.length_b   1.000
_cell.length_c   1.000
_cell.angle_alpha   90.00
_cell.angle_beta   90.00
_cell.angle_gamma   90.00
#
_symmetry.space_group_name_H-M   'P 1'
#
loop_
_entity.id
_entity.type
_entity.pdbx_description
1 polymer ?
#
loop_
_entity_poly.entity_id
_entity_poly.type
_entity_poly.pdbx_seq_one_letter_code
_entity_poly.pdbx_strand_id
1 'polypeptide(L)'
;IAADKLIGGLTSERTRWAEDLQSFRREQVELVGLCLLCASFLAYTAAFSWEFRKTMVSEDWLNDIIERNIPMTVPFKLDKSLSTDVEVSTWSSEGLPPDELSVQNGILTVRASRFPLCIDPQQQALHWIRKRESKNNLKILSFNDADFLKQLEMAIMYGLPVLFQDVDDYIDPVIDDVLQKNIRLQTGRKFVILGDKEVDYDPNFRMYLTTKFSNPKFDPLYMRKQQS
;
A
#
# COMPACT_ATOMS: atom_id res chain seq x y z
N ILE A 1 -42.29 -32.39 -15.75
CA ILE A 1 -42.31 -31.64 -14.47
C ILE A 1 -40.91 -31.40 -13.90
N ALA A 2 -40.15 -32.43 -13.49
CA ALA A 2 -38.79 -32.22 -12.95
C ALA A 2 -37.79 -31.71 -14.00
N ALA A 3 -37.83 -32.26 -15.22
CA ALA A 3 -37.00 -31.83 -16.34
C ALA A 3 -37.31 -30.40 -16.81
N ASP A 4 -38.59 -30.03 -16.91
CA ASP A 4 -39.01 -28.68 -17.33
C ASP A 4 -38.57 -27.60 -16.34
N LYS A 5 -38.62 -27.89 -15.03
CA LYS A 5 -38.14 -26.99 -13.97
C LYS A 5 -36.62 -26.81 -14.02
N LEU A 6 -35.89 -27.87 -14.39
CA LEU A 6 -34.43 -27.85 -14.55
C LEU A 6 -34.02 -27.06 -15.80
N ILE A 7 -34.73 -27.25 -16.92
CA ILE A 7 -34.53 -26.48 -18.16
C ILE A 7 -34.85 -24.99 -17.95
N GLY A 8 -35.92 -24.68 -17.22
CA GLY A 8 -36.26 -23.30 -16.84
C GLY A 8 -35.17 -22.64 -15.99
N GLY A 9 -34.66 -23.34 -14.97
CA GLY A 9 -33.56 -22.85 -14.13
C GLY A 9 -32.26 -22.63 -14.91
N LEU A 10 -31.91 -23.54 -15.82
CA LEU A 10 -30.74 -23.38 -16.71
C LEU A 10 -30.90 -22.20 -17.67
N THR A 11 -32.13 -21.93 -18.12
CA THR A 11 -32.41 -20.79 -19.00
C THR A 11 -32.27 -19.47 -18.26
N SER A 12 -32.80 -19.35 -17.03
CA SER A 12 -32.61 -18.15 -16.21
C SER A 12 -31.14 -17.92 -15.86
N GLU A 13 -30.42 -19.00 -15.55
CA GLU A 13 -29.00 -18.93 -15.22
C GLU A 13 -28.16 -18.50 -16.43
N ARG A 14 -28.49 -19.01 -17.63
CA ARG A 14 -27.86 -18.59 -18.88
C ARG A 14 -28.07 -17.10 -19.16
N THR A 15 -29.28 -16.57 -18.93
CA THR A 15 -29.55 -15.14 -19.09
C THR A 15 -28.71 -14.31 -18.13
N ARG A 16 -28.66 -14.70 -16.86
CA ARG A 16 -27.83 -14.03 -15.85
C ARG A 16 -26.35 -14.03 -16.25
N TRP A 17 -25.80 -15.18 -16.65
CA TRP A 17 -24.40 -15.24 -17.10
C TRP A 17 -24.13 -14.42 -18.37
N ALA A 18 -25.11 -14.27 -19.26
CA ALA A 18 -24.97 -13.42 -20.43
C ALA A 18 -24.93 -11.93 -20.04
N GLU A 19 -25.76 -11.53 -19.08
CA GLU A 19 -25.75 -10.18 -18.49
C GLU A 19 -24.43 -9.91 -17.76
N ASP A 20 -23.97 -10.85 -16.92
CA ASP A 20 -22.67 -10.77 -16.21
C ASP A 20 -21.50 -10.70 -17.20
N LEU A 21 -21.53 -11.48 -18.29
CA LEU A 21 -20.48 -11.42 -19.30
C LEU A 21 -20.45 -10.04 -19.99
N GLN A 22 -21.61 -9.43 -20.20
CA GLN A 22 -21.69 -8.09 -20.78
C GLN A 22 -21.22 -7.01 -19.81
N SER A 23 -21.52 -7.13 -18.51
CA SER A 23 -21.00 -6.21 -17.49
C SER A 23 -19.48 -6.34 -17.38
N PHE A 24 -18.94 -7.56 -17.32
CA PHE A 24 -17.48 -7.76 -17.25
C PHE A 24 -16.75 -7.20 -18.47
N ARG A 25 -17.32 -7.32 -19.68
CA ARG A 25 -16.74 -6.69 -20.88
C ARG A 25 -16.69 -5.17 -20.78
N ARG A 26 -17.69 -4.56 -20.15
CA ARG A 26 -17.71 -3.11 -19.92
C ARG A 26 -16.69 -2.71 -18.87
N GLU A 27 -16.70 -3.39 -17.72
CA GLU A 27 -15.75 -3.18 -16.62
C GLU A 27 -14.31 -3.31 -17.13
N GLN A 28 -14.01 -4.30 -17.97
CA GLN A 28 -12.68 -4.49 -18.53
C GLN A 28 -12.15 -3.25 -19.27
N VAL A 29 -13.01 -2.52 -19.98
CA VAL A 29 -12.63 -1.28 -20.67
C VAL A 29 -12.47 -0.13 -19.67
N GLU A 30 -13.38 -0.03 -18.70
CA GLU A 30 -13.38 1.01 -17.66
C GLU A 30 -12.24 0.86 -16.63
N LEU A 31 -11.61 -0.32 -16.55
CA LEU A 31 -10.45 -0.59 -15.70
C LEU A 31 -9.27 0.35 -15.99
N VAL A 32 -9.12 0.84 -17.22
CA VAL A 32 -7.98 1.69 -17.58
C VAL A 32 -7.98 2.99 -16.77
N GLY A 33 -9.11 3.70 -16.74
CA GLY A 33 -9.25 4.92 -15.93
C GLY A 33 -9.15 4.63 -14.45
N LEU A 34 -9.74 3.52 -13.99
CA LEU A 34 -9.68 3.08 -12.59
C LEU A 34 -8.26 2.83 -12.11
N CYS A 35 -7.50 2.01 -12.84
CA CYS A 35 -6.13 1.70 -12.54
C CYS A 35 -5.24 2.94 -12.58
N LEU A 36 -5.47 3.85 -13.54
CA LEU A 36 -4.74 5.11 -13.62
C LEU A 36 -4.93 5.95 -12.35
N LEU A 37 -6.17 6.18 -11.92
CA LEU A 37 -6.44 7.01 -10.75
C LEU A 37 -5.95 6.36 -9.44
N CYS A 38 -6.17 5.05 -9.30
CA CYS A 38 -5.67 4.29 -8.15
C CYS A 38 -4.14 4.27 -8.07
N ALA A 39 -3.44 4.09 -9.21
CA ALA A 39 -1.99 4.13 -9.26
C ALA A 39 -1.45 5.53 -8.92
N SER A 40 -2.06 6.60 -9.47
CA SER A 40 -1.72 7.98 -9.13
C SER A 40 -1.91 8.26 -7.63
N PHE A 41 -2.99 7.75 -7.03
CA PHE A 41 -3.20 7.84 -5.59
C PHE A 41 -2.05 7.17 -4.83
N LEU A 42 -1.77 5.88 -5.10
CA LEU A 42 -0.75 5.13 -4.38
C LEU A 42 0.67 5.70 -4.56
N ALA A 43 0.95 6.33 -5.70
CA ALA A 43 2.26 6.88 -6.02
C ALA A 43 2.50 8.25 -5.40
N TYR A 44 1.51 9.14 -5.39
CA TYR A 44 1.74 10.57 -5.14
C TYR A 44 1.07 11.14 -3.90
N THR A 45 0.02 10.51 -3.36
CA THR A 45 -0.79 11.18 -2.34
C THR A 45 -0.28 11.01 -0.91
N ALA A 46 0.63 10.05 -0.68
CA ALA A 46 1.05 9.63 0.65
C ALA A 46 1.53 10.78 1.55
N ALA A 47 2.26 11.75 0.98
CA ALA A 47 2.83 12.88 1.72
C ALA A 47 1.87 14.04 1.98
N PHE A 48 0.65 14.01 1.42
CA PHE A 48 -0.29 15.14 1.46
C PHE A 48 -1.38 14.96 2.51
N SER A 49 -1.95 16.07 2.98
CA SER A 49 -3.11 16.09 3.89
C SER A 49 -4.36 15.57 3.19
N TRP A 50 -5.34 15.11 3.97
CA TRP A 50 -6.61 14.59 3.45
C TRP A 50 -7.31 15.57 2.50
N GLU A 51 -7.36 16.85 2.84
CA GLU A 51 -8.00 17.90 2.04
C GLU A 51 -7.32 18.02 0.67
N PHE A 52 -5.99 18.02 0.67
CA PHE A 52 -5.23 18.13 -0.57
C PHE A 52 -5.38 16.85 -1.43
N ARG A 53 -5.38 15.66 -0.80
CA ARG A 53 -5.66 14.40 -1.52
C ARG A 53 -7.04 14.43 -2.17
N LYS A 54 -8.05 14.97 -1.48
CA LYS A 54 -9.40 15.08 -2.01
C LYS A 54 -9.46 15.99 -3.24
N THR A 55 -8.81 17.17 -3.19
CA THR A 55 -8.68 18.05 -4.35
C THR A 55 -7.97 17.36 -5.51
N MET A 56 -6.79 16.79 -5.28
CA MET A 56 -6.02 16.09 -6.32
C MET A 56 -6.85 14.98 -6.99
N VAL A 57 -7.48 14.11 -6.21
CA VAL A 57 -8.16 12.92 -6.74
C VAL A 57 -9.51 13.25 -7.35
N SER A 58 -10.34 14.02 -6.65
CA SER A 58 -11.75 14.23 -7.03
C SER A 58 -11.98 15.46 -7.89
N GLU A 59 -11.17 16.51 -7.73
CA GLU A 59 -11.35 17.79 -8.43
C GLU A 59 -10.40 17.93 -9.62
N ASP A 60 -9.16 17.47 -9.52
CA ASP A 60 -8.18 17.59 -10.61
C ASP A 60 -8.15 16.34 -11.50
N TRP A 61 -7.72 15.20 -10.95
CA TRP A 61 -7.40 14.01 -11.74
C TRP A 61 -8.64 13.33 -12.30
N LEU A 62 -9.71 13.19 -11.53
CA LEU A 62 -10.96 12.60 -12.02
C LEU A 62 -11.56 13.44 -13.16
N ASN A 63 -11.53 14.77 -13.04
CA ASN A 63 -12.02 15.66 -14.09
C ASN A 63 -11.16 15.57 -15.36
N ASP A 64 -9.83 15.55 -15.24
CA ASP A 64 -8.92 15.37 -16.40
C ASP A 64 -9.15 14.01 -17.11
N ILE A 65 -9.38 12.92 -16.36
CA ILE A 65 -9.73 11.61 -16.92
C ILE A 65 -11.05 11.68 -17.73
N ILE A 66 -12.07 12.34 -17.17
CA ILE A 66 -13.38 12.52 -17.81
C ILE A 66 -13.25 13.38 -19.08
N GLU A 67 -12.55 14.52 -19.01
CA GLU A 67 -12.34 15.43 -20.14
C GLU A 67 -11.59 14.77 -21.29
N ARG A 68 -10.62 13.90 -20.98
CA ARG A 68 -9.88 13.12 -21.97
C ARG A 68 -10.67 11.93 -22.53
N ASN A 69 -11.90 11.71 -22.09
CA ASN A 69 -12.75 10.57 -22.47
C ASN A 69 -12.07 9.22 -22.19
N ILE A 70 -11.28 9.13 -21.12
CA ILE A 70 -10.70 7.86 -20.69
C ILE A 70 -11.82 7.03 -20.03
N PRO A 71 -12.08 5.80 -20.48
CA PRO A 71 -13.16 4.98 -19.91
C PRO A 71 -12.96 4.71 -18.42
N MET A 72 -14.00 4.96 -17.63
CA MET A 72 -14.01 4.76 -16.18
C MET A 72 -15.44 4.69 -15.63
N THR A 73 -15.64 3.90 -14.57
CA THR A 73 -16.90 3.89 -13.82
C THR A 73 -17.01 5.12 -12.91
N VAL A 74 -18.13 5.84 -13.00
CA VAL A 74 -18.47 6.98 -12.14
C VAL A 74 -19.83 6.71 -11.46
N PRO A 75 -20.02 6.99 -10.15
CA PRO A 75 -19.11 7.69 -9.22
C PRO A 75 -17.92 6.83 -8.78
N PHE A 76 -16.73 7.44 -8.78
CA PHE A 76 -15.51 6.81 -8.28
C PHE A 76 -15.51 6.77 -6.74
N LYS A 77 -15.13 5.61 -6.18
CA LYS A 77 -14.90 5.43 -4.75
C LYS A 77 -13.56 4.73 -4.54
N LEU A 78 -12.57 5.50 -4.11
CA LEU A 78 -11.19 5.04 -3.92
C LEU A 78 -11.12 3.81 -2.98
N ASP A 79 -11.74 3.91 -1.82
CA ASP A 79 -11.66 2.88 -0.78
C ASP A 79 -12.20 1.53 -1.28
N LYS A 80 -13.29 1.55 -2.04
CA LYS A 80 -13.88 0.32 -2.63
C LYS A 80 -13.04 -0.28 -3.76
N SER A 81 -12.18 0.53 -4.36
CA SER A 81 -11.34 0.11 -5.49
C SER A 81 -10.02 -0.48 -5.01
N LEU A 82 -9.52 -0.02 -3.86
CA LEU A 82 -8.23 -0.41 -3.29
C LEU A 82 -8.35 -1.25 -2.00
N SER A 83 -9.55 -1.43 -1.46
CA SER A 83 -9.78 -2.26 -0.28
C SER A 83 -11.16 -2.92 -0.33
N THR A 84 -11.36 -3.90 0.54
CA THR A 84 -12.65 -4.57 0.75
C THR A 84 -13.20 -4.24 2.14
N ASP A 85 -14.52 -4.32 2.32
CA ASP A 85 -15.14 -4.13 3.64
C ASP A 85 -14.58 -5.09 4.69
N VAL A 86 -14.16 -6.30 4.27
CA VAL A 86 -13.51 -7.29 5.13
C VAL A 86 -12.11 -6.84 5.56
N GLU A 87 -11.31 -6.27 4.64
CA GLU A 87 -10.01 -5.70 4.99
C GLU A 87 -10.15 -4.51 5.94
N VAL A 88 -11.07 -3.58 5.66
CA VAL A 88 -11.33 -2.42 6.53
C VAL A 88 -11.81 -2.86 7.91
N SER A 89 -12.72 -3.84 7.99
CA SER A 89 -13.14 -4.42 9.26
C SER A 89 -11.98 -5.09 10.01
N THR A 90 -11.05 -5.72 9.30
CA THR A 90 -9.87 -6.33 9.90
C THR A 90 -8.96 -5.25 10.48
N TRP A 91 -8.66 -4.20 9.72
CA TRP A 91 -7.85 -3.07 10.21
C TRP A 91 -8.50 -2.40 11.41
N SER A 92 -9.83 -2.29 11.42
CA SER A 92 -10.57 -1.78 12.57
C SER A 92 -10.40 -2.64 13.82
N SER A 93 -10.45 -3.97 13.68
CA SER A 93 -10.15 -4.88 14.79
C SER A 93 -8.69 -4.84 15.26
N GLU A 94 -7.79 -4.37 14.39
CA GLU A 94 -6.37 -4.17 14.67
C GLU A 94 -6.06 -2.79 15.28
N GLY A 95 -7.07 -1.90 15.40
CA GLY A 95 -6.95 -0.59 16.02
C GLY A 95 -6.85 0.60 15.07
N LEU A 96 -7.01 0.40 13.75
CA LEU A 96 -7.13 1.48 12.78
C LEU A 96 -8.57 2.02 12.78
N PRO A 97 -8.81 3.32 13.01
CA PRO A 97 -10.15 3.89 12.94
C PRO A 97 -10.79 3.68 11.55
N PRO A 98 -12.11 3.47 11.47
CA PRO A 98 -12.81 3.21 10.22
C PRO A 98 -13.19 4.49 9.46
N ASP A 99 -12.57 5.63 9.77
CA ASP A 99 -12.78 6.87 9.02
C ASP A 99 -12.02 6.87 7.69
N GLU A 100 -12.46 7.69 6.73
CA GLU A 100 -11.93 7.72 5.37
C GLU A 100 -10.42 8.03 5.31
N LEU A 101 -9.92 8.93 6.16
CA LEU A 101 -8.49 9.27 6.19
C LEU A 101 -7.67 8.09 6.72
N SER A 102 -8.11 7.48 7.82
CA SER A 102 -7.45 6.30 8.39
C SER A 102 -7.44 5.12 7.41
N VAL A 103 -8.55 4.87 6.71
CA VAL A 103 -8.65 3.82 5.67
C VAL A 103 -7.69 4.11 4.52
N GLN A 104 -7.64 5.36 4.02
CA GLN A 104 -6.69 5.76 2.99
C GLN A 104 -5.23 5.58 3.41
N ASN A 105 -4.89 5.96 4.65
CA ASN A 105 -3.56 5.72 5.20
C ASN A 105 -3.26 4.22 5.33
N GLY A 106 -4.25 3.41 5.71
CA GLY A 106 -4.15 1.95 5.71
C GLY A 106 -3.85 1.38 4.32
N ILE A 107 -4.57 1.84 3.30
CA ILE A 107 -4.34 1.49 1.89
C ILE A 107 -2.92 1.84 1.47
N LEU A 108 -2.47 3.08 1.73
CA LEU A 108 -1.12 3.52 1.38
C LEU A 108 -0.05 2.69 2.10
N THR A 109 -0.25 2.36 3.38
CA THR A 109 0.68 1.55 4.16
C THR A 109 0.81 0.12 3.62
N VAL A 110 -0.30 -0.46 3.14
CA VAL A 110 -0.35 -1.89 2.75
C VAL A 110 -0.08 -2.12 1.26
N ARG A 111 -0.50 -1.19 0.40
CA ARG A 111 -0.54 -1.34 -1.06
C ARG A 111 0.46 -0.46 -1.81
N ALA A 112 0.99 0.61 -1.20
CA ALA A 112 2.01 1.40 -1.87
C ALA A 112 3.28 0.56 -2.12
N SER A 113 3.96 0.86 -3.22
CA SER A 113 5.18 0.14 -3.60
C SER A 113 6.35 0.45 -2.67
N ARG A 114 6.39 1.64 -2.06
CA ARG A 114 7.44 2.08 -1.13
C ARG A 114 7.17 1.62 0.29
N PHE A 115 8.23 1.55 1.08
CA PHE A 115 8.07 1.34 2.52
C PHE A 115 7.51 2.61 3.16
N PRO A 116 6.40 2.52 3.91
CA PRO A 116 5.72 3.69 4.45
C PRO A 116 6.52 4.31 5.59
N LEU A 117 6.61 5.65 5.56
CA LEU A 117 7.00 6.48 6.69
C LEU A 117 5.74 7.14 7.27
N CYS A 118 5.28 6.63 8.40
CA CYS A 118 4.12 7.12 9.11
C CYS A 118 4.50 8.28 10.04
N ILE A 119 4.05 9.49 9.70
CA ILE A 119 4.06 10.64 10.59
C ILE A 119 2.90 10.45 11.57
N ASP A 120 3.22 10.05 12.80
CA ASP A 120 2.24 9.53 13.75
C ASP A 120 2.49 10.03 15.18
N PRO A 121 2.19 11.32 15.46
CA PRO A 121 2.36 11.90 16.80
C PRO A 121 1.53 11.18 17.88
N GLN A 122 0.42 10.57 17.48
CA GLN A 122 -0.51 9.87 18.36
C GLN A 122 -0.20 8.37 18.50
N GLN A 123 0.82 7.86 17.81
CA GLN A 123 1.22 6.45 17.81
C GLN A 123 0.13 5.46 17.36
N GLN A 124 -0.86 5.93 16.60
CA GLN A 124 -1.94 5.09 16.09
C GLN A 124 -1.46 4.08 15.06
N ALA A 125 -0.68 4.52 14.07
CA ALA A 125 -0.07 3.65 13.07
C ALA A 125 0.91 2.67 13.72
N LEU A 126 1.69 3.12 14.71
CA LEU A 126 2.58 2.25 15.49
C LEU A 126 1.80 1.08 16.13
N HIS A 127 0.70 1.38 16.84
CA HIS A 127 -0.12 0.36 17.50
C HIS A 127 -0.80 -0.57 16.50
N TRP A 128 -1.33 -0.02 15.41
CA TRP A 128 -1.97 -0.80 14.36
C TRP A 128 -0.99 -1.77 13.68
N ILE A 129 0.19 -1.30 13.25
CA ILE A 129 1.22 -2.15 12.60
C ILE A 129 1.67 -3.27 13.53
N ARG A 130 1.91 -2.97 14.82
CA ARG A 130 2.28 -3.98 15.82
C ARG A 130 1.20 -5.06 15.97
N LYS A 131 -0.07 -4.66 15.97
CA LYS A 131 -1.19 -5.61 16.10
C LYS A 131 -1.33 -6.47 14.85
N ARG A 132 -1.26 -5.85 13.68
CA ARG A 132 -1.33 -6.50 12.36
C ARG A 132 -0.24 -7.53 12.14
N GLU A 133 1.01 -7.17 12.44
CA GLU A 133 2.19 -8.02 12.21
C GLU A 133 2.49 -8.95 13.40
N SER A 134 1.61 -9.02 14.42
CA SER A 134 1.82 -9.80 15.65
C SER A 134 2.04 -11.30 15.41
N LYS A 135 1.44 -11.85 14.35
CA LYS A 135 1.61 -13.26 13.94
C LYS A 135 2.81 -13.49 13.02
N ASN A 136 3.41 -12.41 12.51
CA ASN A 136 4.47 -12.44 11.50
C ASN A 136 5.86 -12.20 12.08
N ASN A 137 6.01 -12.25 13.41
CA ASN A 137 7.28 -12.03 14.12
C ASN A 137 7.92 -10.66 13.85
N LEU A 138 7.12 -9.60 13.91
CA LEU A 138 7.58 -8.21 13.75
C LEU A 138 8.82 -7.90 14.60
N LYS A 139 9.86 -7.39 13.94
CA LYS A 139 11.05 -6.84 14.58
C LYS A 139 10.89 -5.33 14.76
N ILE A 140 10.97 -4.86 16.00
CA ILE A 140 10.92 -3.43 16.32
C ILE A 140 12.36 -2.99 16.57
N LEU A 141 12.83 -2.02 15.78
CA LEU A 141 14.21 -1.52 15.81
C LEU A 141 14.22 0.00 15.97
N SER A 142 15.35 0.53 16.43
CA SER A 142 15.71 1.95 16.32
C SER A 142 17.02 2.08 15.54
N PHE A 143 17.20 3.19 14.82
CA PHE A 143 18.50 3.53 14.21
C PHE A 143 19.61 3.75 15.24
N ASN A 144 19.25 3.97 16.50
CA ASN A 144 20.20 4.09 17.61
C ASN A 144 20.68 2.74 18.17
N ASP A 145 20.07 1.62 17.77
CA ASP A 145 20.47 0.30 18.25
C ASP A 145 21.79 -0.12 17.59
N ALA A 146 22.82 -0.43 18.38
CA ALA A 146 24.15 -0.74 17.85
C ALA A 146 24.18 -1.94 16.88
N ASP A 147 23.17 -2.82 16.95
CA ASP A 147 23.05 -4.02 16.12
C ASP A 147 21.89 -3.94 15.10
N PHE A 148 21.29 -2.77 14.88
CA PHE A 148 20.13 -2.63 13.97
C PHE A 148 20.43 -3.16 12.57
N LEU A 149 21.65 -2.92 12.05
CA LEU A 149 22.06 -3.38 10.72
C LEU A 149 22.04 -4.90 10.60
N LYS A 150 22.54 -5.58 11.62
CA LYS A 150 22.57 -7.05 11.65
C LYS A 150 21.15 -7.61 11.75
N GLN A 151 20.30 -6.99 12.57
CA GLN A 151 18.90 -7.42 12.69
C GLN A 151 18.12 -7.18 11.39
N LEU A 152 18.37 -6.05 10.71
CA LEU A 152 17.78 -5.73 9.41
C LEU A 152 18.26 -6.71 8.32
N GLU A 153 19.57 -7.02 8.26
CA GLU A 153 20.15 -8.02 7.36
C GLU A 153 19.42 -9.36 7.49
N MET A 154 19.27 -9.86 8.73
CA MET A 154 18.55 -11.11 8.99
C MET A 154 17.07 -11.01 8.59
N ALA A 155 16.41 -9.89 8.90
CA ALA A 155 14.99 -9.74 8.57
C ALA A 155 14.75 -9.73 7.05
N ILE A 156 15.64 -9.09 6.27
CA ILE A 156 15.58 -9.10 4.80
C ILE A 156 15.73 -10.52 4.26
N MET A 157 16.71 -11.29 4.77
CA MET A 157 16.98 -12.66 4.33
C MET A 157 15.84 -13.63 4.65
N TYR A 158 15.16 -13.44 5.79
CA TYR A 158 14.09 -14.33 6.25
C TYR A 158 12.67 -13.81 5.98
N GLY A 159 12.53 -12.69 5.28
CA GLY A 159 11.23 -12.09 4.97
C GLY A 159 10.44 -11.64 6.20
N LEU A 160 11.13 -11.28 7.29
CA LEU A 160 10.48 -10.83 8.52
C LEU A 160 10.10 -9.34 8.42
N PRO A 161 8.91 -8.93 8.88
CA PRO A 161 8.56 -7.53 8.92
C PRO A 161 9.40 -6.78 9.95
N VAL A 162 9.85 -5.57 9.59
CA VAL A 162 10.62 -4.66 10.44
C VAL A 162 9.86 -3.36 10.61
N LEU A 163 9.82 -2.84 11.84
CA LEU A 163 9.29 -1.53 12.17
C LEU A 163 10.39 -0.71 12.85
N PHE A 164 10.88 0.31 12.16
CA PHE A 164 11.71 1.34 12.76
C PHE A 164 10.82 2.33 13.51
N GLN A 165 10.94 2.36 14.83
CA GLN A 165 10.21 3.28 15.70
C GLN A 165 11.03 4.52 15.98
N ASP A 166 10.32 5.63 16.24
CA ASP A 166 10.93 6.89 16.65
C ASP A 166 12.04 7.33 15.71
N VAL A 167 11.76 7.28 14.41
CA VAL A 167 12.67 7.75 13.37
C VAL A 167 12.74 9.28 13.47
N ASP A 168 13.90 9.77 13.91
CA ASP A 168 14.22 11.18 13.99
C ASP A 168 14.53 11.76 12.59
N ASP A 169 15.02 13.00 12.52
CA ASP A 169 15.37 13.66 11.25
C ASP A 169 16.54 12.99 10.49
N TYR A 170 17.23 12.02 11.12
CA TYR A 170 18.34 11.29 10.53
C TYR A 170 18.00 9.82 10.28
N ILE A 171 18.14 9.41 9.03
CA ILE A 171 18.06 8.01 8.59
C ILE A 171 19.40 7.66 8.00
N ASP A 172 20.01 6.60 8.51
CA ASP A 172 21.34 6.19 8.08
C ASP A 172 21.32 5.81 6.58
N PRO A 173 22.10 6.47 5.70
CA PRO A 173 22.15 6.18 4.27
C PRO A 173 22.54 4.74 3.94
N VAL A 174 23.11 4.00 4.90
CA VAL A 174 23.44 2.57 4.75
C VAL A 174 22.24 1.71 4.29
N ILE A 175 21.00 2.15 4.59
CA ILE A 175 19.77 1.43 4.22
C ILE A 175 19.08 1.99 2.95
N ASP A 176 19.70 2.94 2.24
CA ASP A 176 19.09 3.63 1.09
C ASP A 176 18.63 2.67 -0.02
N ASP A 177 19.46 1.68 -0.36
CA ASP A 177 19.15 0.68 -1.38
C ASP A 177 17.97 -0.21 -0.97
N VAL A 178 17.82 -0.48 0.33
CA VAL A 178 16.67 -1.20 0.89
C VAL A 178 15.42 -0.31 0.82
N LEU A 179 15.50 0.93 1.28
CA LEU A 179 14.37 1.89 1.26
C LEU A 179 13.80 2.10 -0.14
N GLN A 180 14.67 2.25 -1.13
CA GLN A 180 14.29 2.45 -2.53
C GLN A 180 13.91 1.14 -3.24
N LYS A 181 14.01 -0.01 -2.55
CA LYS A 181 13.82 -1.34 -3.13
C LYS A 181 14.66 -1.53 -4.40
N ASN A 182 15.93 -1.15 -4.35
CA ASN A 182 16.90 -1.34 -5.43
C ASN A 182 17.34 -2.82 -5.50
N ILE A 183 16.39 -3.71 -5.79
CA ILE A 183 16.59 -5.16 -5.80
C ILE A 183 17.22 -5.58 -7.11
N ARG A 184 18.39 -6.20 -7.03
CA ARG A 184 19.14 -6.70 -8.17
C ARG A 184 18.81 -8.17 -8.40
N LEU A 185 18.65 -8.54 -9.67
CA LEU A 185 18.44 -9.92 -10.09
C LEU A 185 19.67 -10.37 -10.90
N GLN A 186 20.42 -11.32 -10.36
CA GLN A 186 21.58 -11.90 -11.03
C GLN A 186 21.50 -13.41 -10.98
N THR A 187 21.53 -14.07 -12.14
CA THR A 187 21.51 -15.55 -12.25
C THR A 187 20.39 -16.22 -11.43
N GLY A 188 19.21 -15.59 -11.36
CA GLY A 188 18.05 -16.09 -10.61
C GLY A 188 18.03 -15.74 -9.10
N ARG A 189 19.11 -15.18 -8.56
CA ARG A 189 19.23 -14.70 -7.18
C ARG A 189 18.76 -13.24 -7.09
N LYS A 190 17.86 -12.95 -6.15
CA LYS A 190 17.43 -11.58 -5.80
C LYS A 190 18.20 -11.13 -4.57
N PHE A 191 18.84 -9.97 -4.64
CA PHE A 191 19.59 -9.41 -3.53
C PHE A 191 19.50 -7.87 -3.52
N VAL A 192 19.82 -7.28 -2.38
CA VAL A 192 19.92 -5.84 -2.18
C VAL A 192 21.26 -5.52 -1.52
N ILE A 193 21.80 -4.34 -1.77
CA ILE A 193 23.00 -3.88 -1.07
C ILE A 193 22.58 -3.26 0.27
N LEU A 194 23.23 -3.66 1.35
CA LEU A 194 23.07 -3.08 2.68
C LEU A 194 24.46 -2.68 3.17
N GLY A 195 24.75 -1.37 3.13
CA GLY A 195 26.10 -0.85 3.31
C GLY A 195 27.06 -1.36 2.24
N ASP A 196 27.99 -2.23 2.63
CA ASP A 196 28.99 -2.85 1.75
C ASP A 196 28.68 -4.31 1.41
N LYS A 197 27.55 -4.86 1.90
CA LYS A 197 27.20 -6.27 1.74
C LYS A 197 26.07 -6.50 0.75
N GLU A 198 26.14 -7.62 0.03
CA GLU A 198 25.00 -8.19 -0.69
C GLU A 198 24.15 -9.06 0.24
N VAL A 199 22.89 -8.71 0.39
CA VAL A 199 21.92 -9.43 1.24
C VAL A 199 20.86 -10.07 0.36
N ASP A 200 20.64 -11.38 0.53
CA ASP A 200 19.57 -12.09 -0.17
C ASP A 200 18.21 -11.50 0.19
N TYR A 201 17.41 -11.18 -0.82
CA TYR A 201 16.15 -10.47 -0.63
C TYR A 201 14.96 -11.43 -0.70
N ASP A 202 14.25 -11.59 0.41
CA ASP A 202 12.98 -12.30 0.44
C ASP A 202 11.82 -11.39 -0.02
N PRO A 203 11.00 -11.79 -1.00
CA PRO A 203 9.86 -10.99 -1.47
C PRO A 203 8.79 -10.66 -0.41
N ASN A 204 8.72 -11.41 0.69
CA ASN A 204 7.79 -11.17 1.79
C ASN A 204 8.29 -10.10 2.77
N PHE A 205 9.55 -9.69 2.66
CA PHE A 205 10.11 -8.65 3.52
C PHE A 205 9.27 -7.36 3.44
N ARG A 206 8.91 -6.84 4.61
CA ARG A 206 8.20 -5.57 4.77
C ARG A 206 8.94 -4.70 5.77
N MET A 207 9.04 -3.42 5.49
CA MET A 207 9.60 -2.43 6.39
C MET A 207 8.61 -1.30 6.59
N TYR A 208 8.51 -0.83 7.82
CA TYR A 208 7.68 0.28 8.24
C TYR A 208 8.56 1.27 9.01
N LEU A 209 8.33 2.57 8.83
CA LEU A 209 8.99 3.61 9.60
C LEU A 209 7.91 4.44 10.29
N THR A 210 8.13 4.82 11.54
CA THR A 210 7.22 5.68 12.30
C THR A 210 8.00 6.82 12.95
N THR A 211 7.41 8.01 12.96
CA THR A 211 7.98 9.17 13.65
C THR A 211 6.91 9.88 14.48
N LYS A 212 7.29 10.37 15.66
CA LYS A 212 6.41 11.16 16.52
C LYS A 212 6.42 12.65 16.15
N PHE A 213 7.37 13.09 15.34
CA PHE A 213 7.46 14.48 14.92
C PHE A 213 6.37 14.78 13.90
N SER A 214 5.47 15.70 14.23
CA SER A 214 4.41 16.13 13.32
C SER A 214 4.93 16.82 12.05
N ASN A 215 6.14 17.38 12.11
CA ASN A 215 6.81 18.02 10.98
C ASN A 215 8.31 17.67 11.00
N PRO A 216 8.65 16.43 10.61
CA PRO A 216 10.04 15.98 10.60
C PRO A 216 10.80 16.69 9.47
N LYS A 217 11.99 17.19 9.77
CA LYS A 217 12.83 17.89 8.80
C LYS A 217 13.79 16.90 8.14
N PHE A 218 13.21 15.92 7.45
CA PHE A 218 14.01 15.00 6.64
C PHE A 218 14.74 15.76 5.53
N ASP A 219 15.92 15.26 5.18
CA ASP A 219 16.67 15.76 4.03
C ASP A 219 15.75 15.77 2.78
N PRO A 220 15.72 16.87 1.99
CA PRO A 220 14.93 16.94 0.76
C PRO A 220 15.18 15.77 -0.21
N LEU A 221 16.39 15.21 -0.24
CA LEU A 221 16.72 14.02 -1.02
C LEU A 221 15.97 12.79 -0.50
N TYR A 222 15.85 12.64 0.81
CA TYR A 222 15.06 11.56 1.42
C TYR A 222 13.58 11.74 1.14
N MET A 223 13.04 12.96 1.30
CA MET A 223 11.65 13.25 0.97
C MET A 223 11.35 12.99 -0.51
N ARG A 224 12.28 13.35 -1.41
CA ARG A 224 12.15 13.02 -2.83
C ARG A 224 12.16 11.51 -3.04
N LYS A 225 13.07 10.76 -2.42
CA LYS A 225 13.07 9.28 -2.46
C LYS A 225 11.79 8.66 -1.88
N GLN A 226 11.05 9.36 -1.04
CA GLN A 226 9.74 8.90 -0.56
C GLN A 226 8.56 9.36 -1.45
N GLN A 227 8.72 10.45 -2.20
CA GLN A 227 7.72 11.03 -3.11
C GLN A 227 7.83 10.59 -4.58
N SER A 228 9.02 10.21 -5.07
CA SER A 228 9.34 9.97 -6.49
C SER A 228 9.62 8.53 -6.81
#